data_AF-N6XBF8-F1
#
_entry.id   AF-N6XBF8-F1
#
_cell.length_a   1.000
_cell.length_b   1.000
_cell.length_c   1.000
_cell.angle_alpha   90.00
_cell.angle_beta   90.00
_cell.angle_gamma   90.00
#
_symmetry.space_group_name_H-M   'P 1'
#
loop_
_entity.id
_entity.type
_entity.pdbx_description
1 polymer ?
#
loop_
_entity_poly.entity_id
_entity_poly.type
_entity_poly.pdbx_seq_one_letter_code
_entity_poly.pdbx_strand_id
1 'polypeptide(L)'
;MNKKLWWEGSLPFEQRRSIEEFEEHIERTLGEFAYTYSANTGPISVYVPSNLEACGEEGFELDTAAIAFAPPFDHDDMINAVAHTFTPLGYELLTQDERDILWMDKANGGYITLLFLDDGGAGLAAFSGCRPTDGTTKVGQARNIPDWEHELTPNTP
;
A
#
# COMPACT_ATOMS: atom_id res chain seq x y z
N MET A 1 -15.35 -2.57 -6.46
CA MET A 1 -15.46 -1.30 -5.68
C MET A 1 -15.58 -0.11 -6.63
N ASN A 2 -16.29 0.95 -6.24
CA ASN A 2 -16.41 2.18 -7.04
C ASN A 2 -15.15 3.03 -6.83
N LYS A 3 -14.29 3.18 -7.87
CA LYS A 3 -12.98 3.90 -7.78
C LYS A 3 -13.14 5.24 -7.05
N LYS A 4 -14.20 6.01 -7.32
CA LYS A 4 -14.43 7.34 -6.71
C LYS A 4 -14.43 7.39 -5.18
N LEU A 5 -14.95 6.37 -4.49
CA LEU A 5 -15.14 6.43 -3.03
C LEU A 5 -13.82 6.38 -2.25
N TRP A 6 -12.83 5.67 -2.77
CA TRP A 6 -11.52 5.51 -2.12
C TRP A 6 -10.48 6.44 -2.73
N TRP A 7 -10.65 6.76 -4.01
CA TRP A 7 -9.77 7.60 -4.79
C TRP A 7 -9.78 9.07 -4.38
N GLU A 8 -10.95 9.56 -3.98
CA GLU A 8 -11.14 10.94 -3.58
C GLU A 8 -11.02 11.05 -2.06
N GLY A 9 -10.00 11.77 -1.59
CA GLY A 9 -9.93 12.23 -0.21
C GLY A 9 -10.88 13.39 0.05
N SER A 10 -11.13 13.68 1.32
CA SER A 10 -11.91 14.85 1.75
C SER A 10 -11.18 16.18 1.53
N LEU A 11 -9.84 16.17 1.43
CA LEU A 11 -9.05 17.36 1.17
C LEU A 11 -9.11 17.74 -0.32
N PRO A 12 -9.14 19.06 -0.63
CA PRO A 12 -8.85 19.55 -1.96
C PRO A 12 -7.52 19.00 -2.47
N PHE A 13 -7.41 18.75 -3.77
CA PHE A 13 -6.25 18.08 -4.38
C PHE A 13 -4.90 18.69 -3.97
N GLU A 14 -4.75 20.01 -4.09
CA GLU A 14 -3.53 20.76 -3.70
C GLU A 14 -3.14 20.66 -2.23
N GLN A 15 -4.05 20.24 -1.36
CA GLN A 15 -3.82 20.11 0.09
C GLN A 15 -3.53 18.67 0.50
N ARG A 16 -3.62 17.72 -0.43
CA ARG A 16 -3.27 16.32 -0.15
C ARG A 16 -1.76 16.20 -0.02
N ARG A 17 -1.32 15.25 0.80
CA ARG A 17 0.10 14.84 0.83
C ARG A 17 0.55 14.46 -0.56
N SER A 18 1.78 14.81 -0.91
CA SER A 18 2.31 14.55 -2.25
C SER A 18 2.53 13.05 -2.48
N ILE A 19 2.70 12.67 -3.75
CA ILE A 19 3.04 11.30 -4.10
C ILE A 19 4.39 10.89 -3.52
N GLU A 20 5.34 11.82 -3.46
CA GLU A 20 6.65 11.59 -2.86
C GLU A 20 6.55 11.34 -1.36
N GLU A 21 5.70 12.07 -0.64
CA GLU A 21 5.47 11.82 0.79
C GLU A 21 4.85 10.43 1.01
N PHE A 22 3.98 9.99 0.10
CA PHE A 22 3.41 8.64 0.14
C PHE A 22 4.47 7.56 -0.08
N GLU A 23 5.34 7.70 -1.09
CA GLU A 23 6.48 6.80 -1.31
C GLU A 23 7.42 6.79 -0.10
N GLU A 24 7.77 7.97 0.39
CA GLU A 24 8.73 8.15 1.47
C GLU A 24 8.22 7.56 2.79
N HIS A 25 6.94 7.73 3.12
CA HIS A 25 6.43 7.36 4.43
C HIS A 25 5.60 6.08 4.37
N ILE A 26 4.60 6.00 3.49
CA ILE A 26 3.63 4.90 3.51
C ILE A 26 4.20 3.65 2.86
N GLU A 27 4.78 3.76 1.66
CA GLU A 27 5.38 2.62 0.98
C GLU A 27 6.61 2.09 1.74
N ARG A 28 7.43 2.97 2.31
CA ARG A 28 8.52 2.56 3.19
C ARG A 28 8.00 1.78 4.40
N THR A 29 6.99 2.30 5.10
CA THR A 29 6.39 1.60 6.26
C THR A 29 5.77 0.27 5.87
N LEU A 30 5.19 0.14 4.67
CA LEU A 30 4.69 -1.14 4.15
C LEU A 30 5.81 -2.20 4.06
N GLY A 31 6.98 -1.83 3.51
CA GLY A 31 8.14 -2.72 3.46
C GLY A 31 8.70 -3.06 4.83
N GLU A 32 8.84 -2.06 5.72
CA GLU A 32 9.29 -2.26 7.10
C GLU A 32 8.35 -3.17 7.90
N PHE A 33 7.05 -3.00 7.73
CA PHE A 33 6.02 -3.87 8.30
C PHE A 33 6.23 -5.31 7.83
N ALA A 34 6.35 -5.52 6.51
CA ALA A 34 6.48 -6.85 5.95
C ALA A 34 7.71 -7.59 6.52
N TYR A 35 8.87 -6.94 6.54
CA TYR A 35 10.08 -7.52 7.13
C TYR A 35 9.91 -7.81 8.63
N THR A 36 9.38 -6.87 9.40
CA THR A 36 9.20 -7.02 10.85
C THR A 36 8.25 -8.15 11.19
N TYR A 37 7.11 -8.23 10.48
CA TYR A 37 6.12 -9.28 10.68
C TYR A 37 6.69 -10.65 10.28
N SER A 38 7.31 -10.72 9.10
CA SER A 38 7.91 -11.96 8.56
C SER A 38 9.01 -12.57 9.41
N ALA A 39 9.69 -11.77 10.25
CA ALA A 39 10.79 -12.24 11.10
C ALA A 39 10.38 -13.37 12.06
N ASN A 40 9.10 -13.45 12.44
CA ASN A 40 8.58 -14.48 13.33
C ASN A 40 7.43 -15.31 12.72
N THR A 41 7.11 -15.09 11.45
CA THR A 41 6.01 -15.76 10.73
C THR A 41 6.55 -16.54 9.53
N GLY A 42 5.73 -16.75 8.50
CA GLY A 42 6.16 -17.33 7.23
C GLY A 42 6.83 -16.33 6.29
N PRO A 43 7.35 -16.82 5.14
CA PRO A 43 8.09 -16.02 4.18
C PRO A 43 7.21 -15.01 3.43
N ILE A 44 7.86 -13.96 2.93
CA ILE A 44 7.26 -12.90 2.12
C ILE A 44 7.85 -12.87 0.70
N SER A 45 7.06 -12.39 -0.26
CA SER A 45 7.49 -12.17 -1.65
C SER A 45 6.64 -11.09 -2.31
N VAL A 46 7.10 -10.50 -3.40
CA VAL A 46 6.29 -9.64 -4.26
C VAL A 46 5.62 -10.50 -5.33
N TYR A 47 4.29 -10.41 -5.46
CA TYR A 47 3.53 -11.14 -6.48
C TYR A 47 3.03 -10.22 -7.62
N VAL A 48 2.81 -8.94 -7.33
CA VAL A 48 2.51 -7.89 -8.32
C VAL A 48 3.46 -6.72 -8.06
N PRO A 49 4.24 -6.27 -9.06
CA PRO A 49 5.11 -5.12 -8.90
C PRO A 49 4.29 -3.83 -8.76
N SER A 50 4.92 -2.81 -8.19
CA SER A 50 4.35 -1.48 -8.06
C SER A 50 4.10 -0.83 -9.43
N ASN A 51 3.17 0.12 -9.44
CA ASN A 51 2.84 0.89 -10.63
C ASN A 51 2.54 2.35 -10.26
N LEU A 52 3.32 3.26 -10.84
CA LEU A 52 3.15 4.70 -10.71
C LEU A 52 2.61 5.27 -12.02
N GLU A 53 1.43 5.88 -11.97
CA GLU A 53 0.75 6.44 -13.15
C GLU A 53 0.37 7.90 -12.93
N ALA A 54 0.26 8.65 -14.03
CA ALA A 54 -0.30 9.99 -13.99
C ALA A 54 -1.82 9.93 -13.79
N CYS A 55 -2.36 10.83 -12.98
CA CYS A 55 -3.79 10.93 -12.72
C CYS A 55 -4.26 12.39 -12.68
N GLY A 56 -5.52 12.61 -13.05
CA GLY A 56 -6.04 13.98 -13.19
C GLY A 56 -5.25 14.78 -14.24
N GLU A 57 -5.16 16.09 -14.06
CA GLU A 57 -4.38 16.96 -14.94
C GLU A 57 -2.91 17.09 -14.49
N GLU A 58 -2.65 17.03 -13.17
CA GLU A 58 -1.35 17.40 -12.57
C GLU A 58 -0.86 16.42 -11.48
N GLY A 59 -1.50 15.25 -11.33
CA GLY A 59 -1.24 14.33 -10.23
C GLY A 59 -0.64 12.98 -10.62
N PHE A 60 -0.34 12.18 -9.60
CA PHE A 60 0.12 10.80 -9.73
C PHE A 60 -0.60 9.86 -8.76
N GLU A 61 -0.76 8.62 -9.19
CA GLU A 61 -1.25 7.49 -8.38
C GLU A 61 -0.17 6.42 -8.29
N LEU A 62 0.06 5.92 -7.09
CA LEU A 62 0.92 4.76 -6.84
C LEU A 62 0.08 3.63 -6.26
N ASP A 63 0.08 2.53 -6.99
CA ASP A 63 -0.26 1.22 -6.48
C ASP A 63 1.06 0.57 -6.07
N THR A 64 1.29 0.36 -4.77
CA THR A 64 2.55 -0.26 -4.33
C THR A 64 2.62 -1.71 -4.80
N ALA A 65 3.81 -2.30 -4.79
CA ALA A 65 3.90 -3.73 -4.97
C ALA A 65 3.05 -4.45 -3.91
N ALA A 66 2.40 -5.51 -4.33
CA ALA A 66 1.57 -6.32 -3.46
C ALA A 66 2.42 -7.46 -2.88
N ILE A 67 2.52 -7.46 -1.55
CA ILE A 67 3.35 -8.39 -0.79
C ILE A 67 2.52 -9.61 -0.42
N ALA A 68 2.94 -10.78 -0.88
CA ALA A 68 2.39 -12.05 -0.47
C ALA A 68 3.08 -12.55 0.80
N PHE A 69 2.29 -12.95 1.79
CA PHE A 69 2.70 -13.61 3.03
C PHE A 69 2.25 -15.07 2.97
N ALA A 70 3.19 -16.00 3.12
CA ALA A 70 2.87 -17.41 3.26
C ALA A 70 2.72 -17.78 4.75
N PRO A 71 1.90 -18.79 5.08
CA PRO A 71 1.81 -19.29 6.45
C PRO A 71 3.18 -19.82 6.96
N PRO A 72 3.38 -19.88 8.29
CA PRO A 72 2.39 -19.66 9.34
C PRO A 72 2.24 -18.20 9.76
N PHE A 73 1.01 -17.76 9.99
CA PHE A 73 0.64 -16.55 10.74
C PHE A 73 -0.77 -16.73 11.27
N ASP A 74 -1.14 -15.95 12.28
CA ASP A 74 -2.52 -15.88 12.77
C ASP A 74 -3.26 -14.72 12.07
N HIS A 75 -4.52 -14.94 11.69
CA HIS A 75 -5.29 -13.94 10.94
C HIS A 75 -5.59 -12.71 11.78
N ASP A 76 -6.03 -12.91 13.03
CA ASP A 76 -6.38 -11.81 13.93
C ASP A 76 -5.13 -11.04 14.34
N ASP A 77 -4.01 -11.74 14.56
CA ASP A 77 -2.71 -11.10 14.79
C ASP A 77 -2.30 -10.20 13.61
N MET A 78 -2.39 -10.69 12.36
CA MET A 78 -2.05 -9.90 11.18
C MET A 78 -2.94 -8.66 11.02
N ILE A 79 -4.25 -8.83 11.20
CA ILE A 79 -5.21 -7.70 11.15
C ILE A 79 -4.83 -6.65 12.20
N ASN A 80 -4.56 -7.07 13.43
CA ASN A 80 -4.19 -6.18 14.53
C ASN A 80 -2.84 -5.50 14.27
N ALA A 81 -1.86 -6.21 13.71
CA ALA A 81 -0.55 -5.67 13.38
C ALA A 81 -0.65 -4.59 12.28
N VAL A 82 -1.39 -4.86 11.20
CA VAL A 82 -1.64 -3.87 10.14
C VAL A 82 -2.37 -2.64 10.70
N ALA A 83 -3.43 -2.85 11.48
CA ALA A 83 -4.17 -1.75 12.09
C ALA A 83 -3.28 -0.92 13.03
N HIS A 84 -2.45 -1.57 13.86
CA HIS A 84 -1.53 -0.90 14.77
C HIS A 84 -0.50 -0.05 14.03
N THR A 85 0.01 -0.52 12.90
CA THR A 85 0.99 0.20 12.08
C THR A 85 0.37 1.40 11.35
N PHE A 86 -0.78 1.22 10.68
CA PHE A 86 -1.28 2.24 9.75
C PHE A 86 -2.31 3.21 10.36
N THR A 87 -2.98 2.85 11.47
CA THR A 87 -3.93 3.77 12.14
C THR A 87 -3.26 5.08 12.59
N PRO A 88 -2.07 5.07 13.23
CA PRO A 88 -1.38 6.31 13.59
C PRO A 88 -0.97 7.17 12.39
N LEU A 89 -0.88 6.58 11.19
CA LEU A 89 -0.51 7.28 9.95
C LEU A 89 -1.71 7.92 9.24
N GLY A 90 -2.93 7.73 9.78
CA GLY A 90 -4.17 8.33 9.28
C GLY A 90 -5.08 7.36 8.52
N TYR A 91 -4.76 6.06 8.49
CA TYR A 91 -5.60 5.04 7.85
C TYR A 91 -6.62 4.47 8.83
N GLU A 92 -7.88 4.78 8.60
CA GLU A 92 -8.98 4.31 9.46
C GLU A 92 -9.68 3.09 8.86
N LEU A 93 -10.08 2.14 9.70
CA LEU A 93 -10.83 0.97 9.24
C LEU A 93 -12.09 1.41 8.51
N LEU A 94 -12.27 0.86 7.32
CA LEU A 94 -13.34 1.21 6.41
C LEU A 94 -14.33 0.07 6.24
N THR A 95 -13.82 -1.12 5.92
CA THR A 95 -14.61 -2.35 5.91
C THR A 95 -13.72 -3.50 6.36
N GLN A 96 -14.36 -4.49 6.96
CA GLN A 96 -13.73 -5.72 7.39
C GLN A 96 -14.67 -6.86 7.02
N ASP A 97 -14.38 -7.47 5.88
CA ASP A 97 -15.03 -8.68 5.41
C ASP A 97 -14.08 -9.85 5.73
N GLU A 98 -14.59 -11.09 5.76
CA GLU A 98 -13.77 -12.27 6.16
C GLU A 98 -12.48 -12.43 5.35
N ARG A 99 -12.45 -11.94 4.11
CA ARG A 99 -11.29 -12.01 3.23
C ARG A 99 -10.64 -10.67 2.91
N ASP A 100 -11.35 -9.56 2.99
CA ASP A 100 -10.87 -8.26 2.51
C ASP A 100 -11.07 -7.21 3.60
N ILE A 101 -9.96 -6.74 4.16
CA ILE A 101 -9.92 -5.70 5.18
C ILE A 101 -9.27 -4.47 4.57
N LEU A 102 -9.95 -3.33 4.69
CA LEU A 102 -9.50 -2.08 4.12
C LEU A 102 -9.43 -0.99 5.17
N TRP A 103 -8.32 -0.25 5.18
CA TRP A 103 -8.15 0.97 5.95
C TRP A 103 -7.96 2.14 4.98
N MET A 104 -8.72 3.22 5.15
CA MET A 104 -8.74 4.35 4.22
C MET A 104 -8.03 5.57 4.79
N ASP A 105 -7.20 6.22 3.98
CA ASP A 105 -6.76 7.59 4.22
C ASP A 105 -7.89 8.52 3.76
N LYS A 106 -8.82 8.84 4.67
CA LYS A 106 -10.00 9.66 4.35
C LYS A 106 -9.62 11.07 3.93
N ALA A 107 -8.53 11.62 4.49
CA ALA A 107 -8.11 12.99 4.23
C ALA A 107 -7.64 13.12 2.78
N ASN A 108 -6.75 12.24 2.34
CA ASN A 108 -6.11 12.39 1.05
C ASN A 108 -6.63 11.45 -0.05
N GLY A 109 -7.40 10.41 0.31
CA GLY A 109 -7.75 9.32 -0.58
C GLY A 109 -6.68 8.22 -0.53
N GLY A 110 -6.99 7.05 -1.07
CA GLY A 110 -6.14 5.87 -0.96
C GLY A 110 -6.51 4.97 0.22
N TYR A 111 -5.92 3.78 0.23
CA TYR A 111 -6.20 2.75 1.23
C TYR A 111 -5.08 1.73 1.36
N ILE A 112 -5.03 1.06 2.51
CA ILE A 112 -4.31 -0.19 2.72
C ILE A 112 -5.33 -1.33 2.59
N THR A 113 -5.00 -2.38 1.85
CA THR A 113 -5.82 -3.60 1.78
C THR A 113 -5.01 -4.79 2.28
N LEU A 114 -5.64 -5.58 3.15
CA LEU A 114 -5.21 -6.90 3.55
C LEU A 114 -6.22 -7.92 3.01
N LEU A 115 -5.74 -8.82 2.16
CA LEU A 115 -6.53 -9.86 1.53
C LEU A 115 -6.09 -11.23 2.03
N PHE A 116 -6.99 -12.02 2.63
CA PHE A 116 -6.74 -13.45 2.90
C PHE A 116 -7.15 -14.30 1.70
N LEU A 117 -6.23 -15.15 1.24
CA LEU A 117 -6.38 -15.99 0.06
C LEU A 117 -6.91 -17.38 0.43
N ASP A 118 -7.59 -18.03 -0.51
CA ASP A 118 -8.19 -19.35 -0.30
C ASP A 118 -7.13 -20.46 -0.07
N ASP A 119 -5.87 -20.20 -0.43
CA ASP A 119 -4.72 -21.10 -0.17
C ASP A 119 -4.08 -20.91 1.22
N GLY A 120 -4.64 -20.02 2.04
CA GLY A 120 -4.15 -19.70 3.38
C GLY A 120 -3.04 -18.65 3.41
N GLY A 121 -2.65 -18.07 2.27
CA GLY A 121 -1.77 -16.91 2.21
C GLY A 121 -2.51 -15.60 2.49
N ALA A 122 -1.75 -14.51 2.57
CA ALA A 122 -2.29 -13.15 2.63
C ALA A 122 -1.58 -12.23 1.64
N GLY A 123 -2.29 -11.23 1.13
CA GLY A 123 -1.76 -10.14 0.32
C GLY A 123 -1.90 -8.82 1.06
N LEU A 124 -0.86 -7.99 1.05
CA LEU A 124 -0.90 -6.63 1.61
C LEU A 124 -0.40 -5.63 0.55
N ALA A 125 -1.15 -4.56 0.34
CA ALA A 125 -0.77 -3.49 -0.57
C ALA A 125 -1.32 -2.13 -0.09
N ALA A 126 -0.67 -1.06 -0.53
CA ALA A 126 -1.10 0.32 -0.33
C ALA A 126 -1.42 0.98 -1.68
N PHE A 127 -2.47 1.78 -1.69
CA PHE A 127 -2.94 2.50 -2.86
C PHE A 127 -3.02 3.97 -2.48
N SER A 128 -2.30 4.86 -3.17
CA SER A 128 -2.23 6.26 -2.77
C SER A 128 -3.50 7.03 -3.08
N GLY A 129 -4.27 6.63 -4.09
CA GLY A 129 -5.19 7.55 -4.77
C GLY A 129 -4.44 8.69 -5.48
N CYS A 130 -5.17 9.62 -6.12
CA CYS A 130 -4.53 10.71 -6.85
C CYS A 130 -3.94 11.77 -5.92
N ARG A 131 -2.62 11.99 -6.00
CA ARG A 131 -1.85 12.94 -5.17
C ARG A 131 -1.18 14.02 -6.03
N PRO A 132 -1.00 15.25 -5.50
CA PRO A 132 -0.12 16.23 -6.11
C PRO A 132 1.34 15.77 -6.06
N THR A 133 2.20 16.37 -6.87
CA THR A 133 3.66 16.18 -6.80
C THR A 133 4.32 17.43 -6.24
N ASP A 134 5.44 17.26 -5.53
CA ASP A 134 6.33 18.37 -5.17
C ASP A 134 7.23 18.84 -6.33
N GLY A 135 7.11 18.21 -7.51
CA GLY A 135 7.84 18.50 -8.73
C GLY A 135 9.06 17.60 -8.98
N THR A 136 9.37 16.70 -8.05
CA THR A 136 10.44 15.70 -8.25
C THR A 136 9.97 14.50 -9.06
N THR A 137 8.71 14.06 -8.91
CA THR A 137 8.08 13.07 -9.80
C THR A 137 7.59 13.74 -11.08
N LYS A 138 7.90 13.13 -12.24
CA LYS A 138 7.56 13.67 -13.56
C LYS A 138 6.98 12.60 -14.48
N VAL A 139 6.09 13.02 -15.37
CA VAL A 139 5.57 12.15 -16.42
C VAL A 139 6.72 11.62 -17.27
N GLY A 140 6.76 10.30 -17.46
CA GLY A 140 7.80 9.61 -18.21
C GLY A 140 9.12 9.41 -17.47
N GLN A 141 9.23 9.84 -16.21
CA GLN A 141 10.34 9.48 -15.34
C GLN A 141 10.24 8.00 -14.94
N ALA A 142 11.37 7.29 -14.95
CA ALA A 142 11.42 5.95 -14.39
C ALA A 142 11.22 6.02 -12.87
N ARG A 143 10.34 5.15 -12.35
CA ARG A 143 10.09 5.03 -10.92
C ARG A 143 11.36 4.58 -10.19
N ASN A 144 11.63 5.19 -9.04
CA ASN A 144 12.64 4.69 -8.11
C ASN A 144 11.99 3.60 -7.24
N ILE A 145 12.12 2.35 -7.67
CA ILE A 145 11.58 1.20 -6.94
C ILE A 145 12.31 1.07 -5.59
N PRO A 146 11.59 0.87 -4.47
CA PRO A 146 12.22 0.73 -3.16
C PRO A 146 12.99 -0.59 -3.05
N ASP A 147 14.06 -0.59 -2.24
CA ASP A 147 14.94 -1.77 -2.07
C ASP A 147 14.17 -3.03 -1.69
N TRP A 148 13.17 -2.91 -0.81
CA TRP A 148 12.35 -4.06 -0.38
C TRP A 148 11.59 -4.70 -1.55
N GLU A 149 11.11 -3.92 -2.52
CA GLU A 149 10.39 -4.47 -3.66
C GLU A 149 11.36 -5.23 -4.58
N HIS A 150 12.56 -4.69 -4.80
CA HIS A 150 13.61 -5.37 -5.54
C HIS A 150 14.04 -6.69 -4.88
N GLU A 151 14.22 -6.70 -3.57
CA GLU A 151 14.66 -7.87 -2.81
C GLU A 151 13.61 -8.98 -2.76
N LEU A 152 12.33 -8.60 -2.68
CA LEU A 152 11.20 -9.53 -2.58
C LEU A 152 10.65 -9.98 -3.93
N THR A 153 10.99 -9.29 -5.02
CA THR A 153 10.65 -9.74 -6.37
C THR A 153 11.44 -11.01 -6.67
N PRO A 154 10.78 -12.14 -7.00
CA PRO A 154 11.49 -13.36 -7.32
C PRO A 154 12.52 -13.09 -8.41
N ASN A 155 13.80 -13.37 -8.11
CA ASN A 155 14.82 -13.49 -9.15
C ASN A 155 14.27 -14.51 -10.15
N THR A 156 13.84 -14.06 -11.32
CA THR A 156 13.44 -14.96 -12.38
C THR A 156 14.70 -15.78 -12.73
N PRO A 157 14.67 -17.12 -12.65
CA PRO A 157 15.80 -17.94 -13.08
C PRO A 157 16.20 -17.66 -14.54
#